data_AF-A0A937VCU1-F1
#
_entry.id   AF-A0A937VCU1-F1
#
_cell.length_a   1.000
_cell.length_b   1.000
_cell.length_c   1.000
_cell.angle_alpha   90.00
_cell.angle_beta   90.00
_cell.angle_gamma   90.00
#
_symmetry.space_group_name_H-M   'P 1'
#
loop_
_entity.id
_entity.type
_entity.pdbx_description
1 polymer ?
#
loop_
_entity_poly.entity_id
_entity_poly.type
_entity_poly.pdbx_seq_one_letter_code
_entity_poly.pdbx_strand_id
1 'polypeptide(L)'
;MSPKTGAILRIIAIILVGLTAAFTLLGGVGTTCVAFNAEKYGRAFAMFVSYKPTYQLFVYVSLAAGIAGLAAAFAMLRGYKWAYWGAIIIVLVSLAVAAVHMYYSSTLKGVSFFATPPENMRFYASVITLLFLLLLRLPGIWQWANFTLPWRGRGSASAAGGLTAFVAGVITITTPLWAGAPHMLDGYNLVNVLQVPLTVVGWGLVLAGLSLLVLASLGVSGEQMVWAIRRRACPALQAER
;
A
#
# COMPACT_ATOMS: atom_id res chain seq x y z
N MET A 1 22.78 18.96 -3.75
CA MET A 1 21.39 18.62 -4.12
C MET A 1 20.50 19.81 -3.78
N SER A 2 19.39 20.05 -4.47
CA SER A 2 18.53 21.22 -4.17
C SER A 2 17.45 20.88 -3.12
N PRO A 3 16.92 21.87 -2.37
CA PRO A 3 15.77 21.65 -1.47
C PRO A 3 14.54 21.05 -2.16
N LYS A 4 14.31 21.40 -3.44
CA LYS A 4 13.23 20.83 -4.26
C LYS A 4 13.42 19.33 -4.47
N THR A 5 14.66 18.91 -4.73
CA THR A 5 15.02 17.48 -4.90
C THR A 5 14.72 16.69 -3.62
N GLY A 6 15.04 17.23 -2.44
CA GLY A 6 14.72 16.59 -1.16
C GLY A 6 13.22 16.38 -0.94
N ALA A 7 12.39 17.36 -1.31
CA ALA A 7 10.93 17.24 -1.26
C ALA A 7 10.41 16.14 -2.20
N ILE A 8 10.91 16.09 -3.44
CA ILE A 8 10.53 15.05 -4.41
C ILE A 8 10.88 13.65 -3.88
N LEU A 9 12.08 13.47 -3.31
CA LEU A 9 12.48 12.19 -2.72
C LEU A 9 11.55 11.75 -1.57
N ARG A 10 11.10 12.70 -0.73
CA ARG A 10 10.11 12.41 0.32
C ARG A 10 8.78 11.97 -0.26
N ILE A 11 8.30 12.62 -1.33
CA ILE A 11 7.06 12.23 -2.03
C ILE A 11 7.20 10.81 -2.57
N ILE A 12 8.28 10.52 -3.29
CA ILE A 12 8.53 9.19 -3.86
C ILE A 12 8.56 8.12 -2.76
N ALA A 13 9.24 8.37 -1.63
CA ALA A 13 9.30 7.40 -0.54
C ALA A 13 7.90 7.06 0.01
N ILE A 14 7.05 8.08 0.17
CA ILE A 14 5.70 7.90 0.71
C ILE A 14 4.83 7.13 -0.28
N ILE A 15 4.95 7.41 -1.58
CA ILE A 15 4.28 6.65 -2.63
C ILE A 15 4.72 5.19 -2.56
N LEU A 16 6.03 4.91 -2.51
CA LEU A 16 6.55 3.55 -2.45
C LEU A 16 6.08 2.78 -1.21
N VAL A 17 6.08 3.41 -0.03
CA VAL A 17 5.55 2.80 1.21
C VAL A 17 4.05 2.57 1.11
N GLY A 18 3.28 3.54 0.61
CA GLY A 18 1.83 3.39 0.42
C GLY A 18 1.47 2.33 -0.60
N LEU A 19 2.22 2.21 -1.69
CA LEU A 19 2.06 1.16 -2.70
C LEU A 19 2.41 -0.21 -2.13
N THR A 20 3.49 -0.32 -1.36
CA THR A 20 3.85 -1.56 -0.67
C THR A 20 2.74 -1.99 0.28
N ALA A 21 2.15 -1.06 1.02
CA ALA A 21 0.99 -1.34 1.88
C ALA A 21 -0.22 -1.81 1.05
N ALA A 22 -0.53 -1.15 -0.08
CA ALA A 22 -1.61 -1.55 -0.97
C ALA A 22 -1.41 -2.98 -1.53
N PHE A 23 -0.23 -3.30 -2.06
CA PHE A 23 0.09 -4.66 -2.51
C PHE A 23 0.05 -5.69 -1.38
N THR A 24 0.43 -5.30 -0.16
CA THR A 24 0.37 -6.18 1.01
C THR A 24 -1.07 -6.50 1.38
N LEU A 25 -1.96 -5.50 1.36
CA LEU A 25 -3.40 -5.69 1.57
C LEU A 25 -4.04 -6.52 0.47
N LEU A 26 -3.78 -6.20 -0.80
CA LEU A 26 -4.30 -6.96 -1.94
C LEU A 26 -3.85 -8.41 -1.91
N GLY A 27 -2.59 -8.67 -1.55
CA GLY A 27 -2.08 -10.02 -1.33
C GLY A 27 -2.83 -10.74 -0.21
N GLY A 28 -2.97 -10.11 0.96
CA GLY A 28 -3.71 -10.69 2.08
C GLY A 28 -5.16 -11.02 1.74
N VAL A 29 -5.89 -10.08 1.14
CA VAL A 29 -7.30 -10.27 0.72
C VAL A 29 -7.38 -11.34 -0.39
N GLY A 30 -6.50 -11.29 -1.38
CA GLY A 30 -6.48 -12.23 -2.50
C GLY A 30 -6.19 -13.68 -2.08
N THR A 31 -5.43 -13.89 -1.00
CA THR A 31 -5.13 -15.24 -0.49
C THR A 31 -6.27 -15.85 0.34
N THR A 32 -7.28 -15.07 0.74
CA THR A 32 -8.38 -15.55 1.60
C THR A 32 -9.14 -16.74 1.02
N CYS A 33 -9.38 -16.76 -0.29
CA CYS A 33 -10.13 -17.84 -0.94
C CYS A 33 -9.45 -19.20 -0.73
N VAL A 34 -8.14 -19.28 -0.97
CA VAL A 34 -7.35 -20.51 -0.78
C VAL A 34 -7.17 -20.81 0.71
N ALA A 35 -6.90 -19.79 1.54
CA ALA A 35 -6.66 -19.98 2.97
C ALA A 35 -7.85 -20.59 3.72
N PHE A 36 -9.08 -20.25 3.33
CA PHE A 36 -10.29 -20.66 4.06
C PHE A 36 -11.16 -21.68 3.31
N ASN A 37 -11.00 -21.83 1.99
CA ASN A 37 -11.90 -22.66 1.18
C ASN A 37 -11.16 -23.50 0.12
N ALA A 38 -9.87 -23.84 0.30
CA ALA A 38 -9.09 -24.62 -0.69
C ALA A 38 -9.82 -25.88 -1.21
N GLU A 39 -10.55 -26.58 -0.34
CA GLU A 39 -11.33 -27.78 -0.67
C GLU A 39 -12.45 -27.56 -1.70
N LYS A 40 -12.93 -26.33 -1.87
CA LYS A 40 -14.03 -26.00 -2.79
C LYS A 40 -13.57 -25.79 -4.22
N TYR A 41 -12.27 -25.70 -4.46
CA TYR A 41 -11.69 -25.37 -5.77
C TYR A 41 -11.08 -26.59 -6.49
N GLY A 42 -11.45 -27.80 -6.08
CA GLY A 42 -11.10 -29.04 -6.76
C GLY A 42 -9.60 -29.37 -6.77
N ARG A 43 -9.18 -30.14 -7.77
CA ARG A 43 -7.81 -30.72 -7.83
C ARG A 43 -6.71 -29.66 -7.96
N ALA A 44 -7.02 -28.51 -8.57
CA ALA A 44 -6.07 -27.40 -8.76
C ALA A 44 -5.58 -26.80 -7.43
N PHE A 45 -6.39 -26.87 -6.36
CA PHE A 45 -6.03 -26.33 -5.05
C PHE A 45 -5.89 -27.40 -3.96
N ALA A 46 -6.01 -28.68 -4.31
CA ALA A 46 -5.90 -29.79 -3.37
C ALA A 46 -4.58 -29.79 -2.60
N MET A 47 -3.49 -29.36 -3.23
CA MET A 47 -2.17 -29.21 -2.61
C MET A 47 -2.13 -28.20 -1.44
N PHE A 48 -3.02 -27.19 -1.45
CA PHE A 48 -3.06 -26.17 -0.40
C PHE A 48 -3.89 -26.61 0.81
N VAL A 49 -4.69 -27.68 0.69
CA VAL A 49 -5.58 -28.15 1.77
C VAL A 49 -4.80 -28.47 3.05
N SER A 50 -3.66 -29.16 2.93
CA SER A 50 -2.78 -29.48 4.06
C SER A 50 -2.03 -28.27 4.62
N TYR A 51 -1.94 -27.17 3.86
CA TYR A 51 -1.21 -25.96 4.23
C TYR A 51 -2.14 -24.79 4.59
N LYS A 52 -3.46 -25.00 4.67
CA LYS A 52 -4.43 -23.95 5.02
C LYS A 52 -4.05 -23.12 6.24
N PRO A 53 -3.61 -23.70 7.39
CA PRO A 53 -3.23 -22.90 8.56
C PRO A 53 -2.10 -21.90 8.27
N THR A 54 -1.11 -22.31 7.46
CA THR A 54 -0.02 -21.43 7.02
C THR A 54 -0.54 -20.29 6.14
N TYR A 55 -1.45 -20.59 5.21
CA TYR A 55 -2.06 -19.57 4.34
C TYR A 55 -2.99 -18.62 5.12
N GLN A 56 -3.70 -19.11 6.14
CA GLN A 56 -4.49 -18.27 7.05
C GLN A 56 -3.58 -17.31 7.83
N LEU A 57 -2.44 -17.80 8.32
CA LEU A 57 -1.43 -16.95 8.95
C LEU A 57 -0.94 -15.87 7.98
N PHE A 58 -0.66 -16.21 6.71
CA PHE A 58 -0.28 -15.21 5.70
C PHE A 58 -1.36 -14.16 5.51
N VAL A 59 -2.64 -14.53 5.47
CA VAL A 59 -3.74 -13.56 5.40
C VAL A 59 -3.68 -12.59 6.58
N TYR A 60 -3.69 -13.09 7.82
CA TYR A 60 -3.72 -12.24 9.01
C TYR A 60 -2.50 -11.32 9.11
N VAL A 61 -1.30 -11.87 8.92
CA VAL A 61 -0.06 -11.09 9.01
C VAL A 61 0.02 -10.07 7.88
N SER A 62 -0.40 -10.41 6.66
CA SER A 62 -0.39 -9.48 5.53
C SER A 62 -1.39 -8.33 5.74
N LEU A 63 -2.60 -8.62 6.24
CA LEU A 63 -3.57 -7.58 6.54
C LEU A 63 -3.07 -6.64 7.65
N ALA A 64 -2.51 -7.20 8.74
CA ALA A 64 -1.93 -6.41 9.83
C ALA A 64 -0.75 -5.55 9.34
N ALA A 65 0.18 -6.12 8.57
CA ALA A 65 1.32 -5.41 8.01
C ALA A 65 0.89 -4.34 7.00
N GLY A 66 -0.12 -4.63 6.18
CA GLY A 66 -0.69 -3.66 5.24
C GLY A 66 -1.31 -2.45 5.94
N ILE A 67 -2.11 -2.68 6.98
CA ILE A 67 -2.70 -1.60 7.81
C ILE A 67 -1.60 -0.80 8.52
N ALA A 68 -0.61 -1.48 9.13
CA ALA A 68 0.53 -0.84 9.74
C ALA A 68 1.32 0.00 8.72
N GLY A 69 1.46 -0.49 7.48
CA GLY A 69 2.14 0.21 6.39
C GLY A 69 1.43 1.50 6.00
N LEU A 70 0.09 1.50 5.93
CA LEU A 70 -0.69 2.72 5.74
C LEU A 70 -0.50 3.70 6.89
N ALA A 71 -0.47 3.21 8.13
CA ALA A 71 -0.21 4.04 9.31
C ALA A 71 1.22 4.66 9.27
N ALA A 72 2.21 3.91 8.81
CA ALA A 72 3.58 4.40 8.62
C ALA A 72 3.66 5.44 7.49
N ALA A 73 3.02 5.21 6.34
CA ALA A 73 2.94 6.19 5.26
C ALA A 73 2.29 7.49 5.73
N PHE A 74 1.19 7.40 6.49
CA PHE A 74 0.56 8.55 7.13
C PHE A 74 1.50 9.24 8.13
N ALA A 75 2.22 8.47 8.95
CA ALA A 75 3.19 9.01 9.89
C ALA A 75 4.33 9.77 9.18
N MET A 76 4.77 9.28 8.02
CA MET A 76 5.78 9.94 7.17
C MET A 76 5.24 11.24 6.55
N LEU A 77 3.97 11.26 6.14
CA LEU A 77 3.29 12.49 5.71
C LEU A 77 3.26 13.53 6.83
N ARG A 78 3.00 13.09 8.06
CA ARG A 78 2.93 13.94 9.26
C ARG A 78 4.29 14.36 9.83
N GLY A 79 5.37 13.69 9.43
CA GLY A 79 6.72 14.00 9.91
C GLY A 79 6.97 13.53 11.35
N TYR A 80 6.32 12.44 11.80
CA TYR A 80 6.61 11.88 13.12
C TYR A 80 8.04 11.32 13.18
N LYS A 81 8.71 11.50 14.32
CA LYS A 81 10.12 11.10 14.51
C LYS A 81 10.38 9.61 14.27
N TRP A 82 9.41 8.75 14.61
CA TRP A 82 9.50 7.30 14.44
C TRP A 82 9.15 6.82 13.03
N ALA A 83 8.49 7.66 12.22
CA ALA A 83 7.82 7.24 10.98
C ALA A 83 8.73 6.53 10.00
N TYR A 84 9.96 7.03 9.84
CA TYR A 84 10.93 6.48 8.89
C TYR A 84 11.40 5.06 9.30
N TRP A 85 11.74 4.85 10.57
CA TRP A 85 12.13 3.53 11.07
C TRP A 85 10.95 2.57 11.13
N GLY A 86 9.77 3.07 11.49
CA GLY A 86 8.53 2.30 11.42
C GLY A 86 8.27 1.79 10.00
N ALA A 87 8.42 2.65 8.99
CA ALA A 87 8.28 2.27 7.59
C ALA A 87 9.31 1.20 7.18
N ILE A 88 10.58 1.32 7.57
CA ILE A 88 11.61 0.30 7.30
C ILE A 88 11.20 -1.05 7.92
N ILE A 89 10.82 -1.07 9.20
CA ILE A 89 10.45 -2.29 9.90
C ILE A 89 9.24 -2.95 9.25
N ILE A 90 8.20 -2.17 8.93
CA ILE A 90 6.98 -2.71 8.32
C ILE A 90 7.26 -3.22 6.92
N VAL A 91 8.05 -2.51 6.11
CA VAL A 91 8.45 -2.99 4.78
C VAL A 91 9.28 -4.27 4.88
N LEU A 92 10.17 -4.40 5.88
CA LEU A 92 10.91 -5.64 6.14
C LEU A 92 9.97 -6.79 6.50
N VAL A 93 8.97 -6.55 7.35
CA VAL A 93 7.95 -7.56 7.69
C VAL A 93 7.14 -7.95 6.45
N SER A 94 6.64 -6.99 5.67
CA SER A 94 5.93 -7.24 4.41
C SER A 94 6.79 -8.04 3.43
N LEU A 95 8.08 -7.71 3.30
CA LEU A 95 9.03 -8.42 2.46
C LEU A 95 9.25 -9.86 2.91
N ALA A 96 9.46 -10.07 4.20
CA ALA A 96 9.65 -11.41 4.76
C ALA A 96 8.40 -12.29 4.54
N VAL A 97 7.22 -11.74 4.79
CA VAL A 97 5.95 -12.45 4.60
C VAL A 97 5.71 -12.73 3.11
N ALA A 98 6.09 -11.81 2.21
CA ALA A 98 6.08 -12.04 0.76
C ALA A 98 7.03 -13.16 0.34
N ALA A 99 8.27 -13.16 0.83
CA ALA A 99 9.28 -14.17 0.51
C ALA A 99 8.85 -15.56 0.97
N VAL A 100 8.39 -15.69 2.22
CA VAL A 100 7.95 -16.98 2.78
C VAL A 100 6.71 -17.47 2.03
N HIS A 101 5.73 -16.60 1.75
CA HIS A 101 4.56 -17.01 0.98
C HIS A 101 4.93 -17.46 -0.44
N MET A 102 5.83 -16.74 -1.12
CA MET A 102 6.35 -17.17 -2.43
C MET A 102 7.05 -18.52 -2.35
N TYR A 103 7.84 -18.78 -1.31
CA TYR A 103 8.53 -20.06 -1.14
C TYR A 103 7.56 -21.24 -1.03
N TYR A 104 6.51 -21.12 -0.21
CA TYR A 104 5.47 -22.17 -0.11
C TYR A 104 4.73 -22.33 -1.44
N SER A 105 4.28 -21.23 -2.03
CA SER A 105 3.55 -21.25 -3.29
C SER A 105 4.39 -21.81 -4.45
N SER A 106 5.68 -21.49 -4.53
CA SER A 106 6.58 -21.99 -5.58
C SER A 106 6.85 -23.47 -5.42
N THR A 107 7.09 -23.92 -4.18
CA THR A 107 7.36 -25.33 -3.85
C THR A 107 6.15 -26.19 -4.14
N LEU A 108 4.95 -25.74 -3.75
CA LEU A 108 3.72 -26.47 -4.03
C LEU A 108 3.46 -26.51 -5.54
N LYS A 109 3.47 -25.36 -6.22
CA LYS A 109 3.15 -25.25 -7.65
C LYS A 109 4.23 -25.85 -8.57
N GLY A 110 5.40 -26.20 -8.05
CA GLY A 110 6.52 -26.71 -8.84
C GLY A 110 7.11 -25.66 -9.81
N VAL A 111 7.00 -24.38 -9.48
CA VAL A 111 7.50 -23.26 -10.30
C VAL A 111 8.71 -22.60 -9.63
N SER A 112 9.47 -21.79 -10.38
CA SER A 112 10.59 -21.05 -9.80
C SER A 112 10.10 -19.98 -8.82
N PHE A 113 10.92 -19.69 -7.81
CA PHE A 113 10.62 -18.70 -6.77
C PHE A 113 10.16 -17.36 -7.36
N PHE A 114 10.89 -16.83 -8.35
CA PHE A 114 10.59 -15.54 -8.98
C PHE A 114 9.41 -15.57 -9.98
N ALA A 115 8.98 -16.76 -10.41
CA ALA A 115 7.85 -16.96 -11.32
C ALA A 115 6.59 -17.44 -10.58
N THR A 116 6.37 -16.95 -9.37
CA THR A 116 5.17 -17.27 -8.56
C THR A 116 4.22 -16.07 -8.51
N PRO A 117 3.36 -15.88 -9.52
CA PRO A 117 2.37 -14.81 -9.53
C PRO A 117 1.14 -15.18 -8.66
N PRO A 118 0.44 -14.17 -8.07
CA PRO A 118 0.74 -12.73 -8.09
C PRO A 118 1.70 -12.26 -6.99
N GLU A 119 2.11 -13.14 -6.06
CA GLU A 119 2.85 -12.76 -4.85
C GLU A 119 4.19 -12.08 -5.16
N ASN A 120 4.79 -12.42 -6.31
CA ASN A 120 5.98 -11.78 -6.84
C ASN A 120 5.85 -10.25 -6.95
N MET A 121 4.68 -9.71 -7.31
CA MET A 121 4.45 -8.26 -7.40
C MET A 121 4.64 -7.58 -6.03
N ARG A 122 4.05 -8.18 -4.98
CA ARG A 122 4.21 -7.68 -3.60
C ARG A 122 5.68 -7.74 -3.16
N PHE A 123 6.36 -8.83 -3.46
CA PHE A 123 7.77 -9.01 -3.12
C PHE A 123 8.64 -7.94 -3.80
N TYR A 124 8.51 -7.75 -5.11
CA TYR A 124 9.29 -6.75 -5.84
C TYR A 124 9.00 -5.33 -5.37
N ALA A 125 7.73 -4.97 -5.12
CA ALA A 125 7.36 -3.67 -4.57
C ALA A 125 8.03 -3.43 -3.20
N SER A 126 8.06 -4.45 -2.34
CA SER A 126 8.67 -4.36 -1.01
C SER A 126 10.20 -4.23 -1.11
N VAL A 127 10.85 -5.00 -1.99
CA VAL A 127 12.31 -4.89 -2.23
C VAL A 127 12.68 -3.49 -2.73
N ILE A 128 12.00 -3.00 -3.76
CA ILE A 128 12.28 -1.67 -4.34
C ILE A 128 12.09 -0.59 -3.28
N THR A 129 11.00 -0.68 -2.50
CA THR A 129 10.72 0.28 -1.43
C THR A 129 11.79 0.24 -0.34
N LEU A 130 12.19 -0.96 0.09
CA LEU A 130 13.24 -1.12 1.11
C LEU A 130 14.57 -0.53 0.62
N LEU A 131 15.01 -0.89 -0.58
CA LEU A 131 16.23 -0.37 -1.17
C LEU A 131 16.18 1.16 -1.26
N PHE A 132 15.06 1.72 -1.71
CA PHE A 132 14.88 3.16 -1.78
C PHE A 132 14.96 3.82 -0.40
N LEU A 133 14.28 3.27 0.61
CA LEU A 133 14.37 3.79 1.98
C LEU A 133 15.81 3.75 2.48
N LEU A 134 16.52 2.63 2.32
CA LEU A 134 17.92 2.49 2.74
C LEU A 134 18.84 3.49 2.03
N LEU A 135 18.65 3.70 0.72
CA LEU A 135 19.39 4.71 -0.04
C LEU A 135 19.15 6.13 0.50
N LEU A 136 17.91 6.47 0.88
CA LEU A 136 17.61 7.77 1.49
C LEU A 136 18.35 7.99 2.81
N ARG A 137 18.74 6.92 3.52
CA ARG A 137 19.43 7.05 4.81
C ARG A 137 20.89 7.48 4.68
N LEU A 138 21.48 7.33 3.49
CA LEU A 138 22.87 7.68 3.25
C LEU A 138 23.11 9.16 3.65
N PRO A 139 24.21 9.47 4.35
CA PRO A 139 24.42 10.78 4.98
C PRO A 139 24.31 11.95 3.99
N GLY A 140 24.78 11.75 2.75
CA GLY A 140 24.68 12.75 1.69
C GLY A 140 23.26 13.07 1.21
N ILE A 141 22.33 12.11 1.30
CA ILE A 141 20.93 12.23 0.86
C ILE A 141 20.02 12.63 2.03
N TRP A 142 20.26 12.06 3.22
CA TRP A 142 19.42 12.25 4.40
C TRP A 142 19.27 13.72 4.80
N GLN A 143 20.33 14.52 4.70
CA GLN A 143 20.29 15.96 4.99
C GLN A 143 19.23 16.72 4.17
N TRP A 144 18.84 16.21 3.00
CA TRP A 144 17.83 16.81 2.12
C TRP A 144 16.45 16.17 2.27
N ALA A 145 16.39 14.87 2.51
CA ALA A 145 15.15 14.08 2.56
C ALA A 145 14.69 13.74 3.99
N ASN A 146 15.22 14.43 5.01
CA ASN A 146 14.96 14.11 6.41
C ASN A 146 13.46 14.17 6.76
N PHE A 147 12.90 13.01 7.14
CA PHE A 147 11.50 12.86 7.53
C PHE A 147 11.19 13.35 8.95
N THR A 148 12.20 13.64 9.79
CA THR A 148 12.00 14.23 11.12
C THR A 148 11.75 15.73 11.06
N LEU A 149 11.87 16.35 9.88
CA LEU A 149 11.61 17.77 9.69
C LEU A 149 10.22 17.99 9.07
N PRO A 150 9.50 19.04 9.50
CA PRO A 150 8.21 19.39 8.91
C PRO A 150 8.36 19.68 7.41
N TRP A 151 7.27 19.48 6.67
CA TRP A 151 7.23 19.78 5.24
C TRP A 151 7.48 21.27 4.99
N ARG A 152 8.35 21.56 4.02
CA ARG A 152 8.59 22.93 3.55
C ARG A 152 7.73 23.16 2.31
N GLY A 153 6.69 24.01 2.43
CA GLY A 153 5.80 24.42 1.33
C GLY A 153 4.32 24.07 1.56
N ARG A 154 3.42 25.01 1.25
CA ARG A 154 1.96 24.79 1.32
C ARG A 154 1.55 23.68 0.35
N GLY A 155 0.63 22.81 0.78
CA GLY A 155 0.06 21.75 -0.07
C GLY A 155 0.95 20.52 -0.29
N SER A 156 2.22 20.50 0.14
CA SER A 156 3.15 19.42 -0.20
C SER A 156 2.77 18.05 0.41
N ALA A 157 2.26 18.04 1.65
CA ALA A 157 1.72 16.82 2.27
C ALA A 157 0.42 16.35 1.58
N SER A 158 -0.46 17.27 1.16
CA SER A 158 -1.66 16.95 0.38
C SER A 158 -1.30 16.34 -0.97
N ALA A 159 -0.25 16.86 -1.64
CA ALA A 159 0.24 16.32 -2.90
C ALA A 159 0.80 14.91 -2.74
N ALA A 160 1.63 14.68 -1.73
CA ALA A 160 2.20 13.36 -1.44
C ALA A 160 1.12 12.32 -1.11
N GLY A 161 0.18 12.67 -0.23
CA GLY A 161 -0.94 11.79 0.13
C GLY A 161 -1.89 11.55 -1.04
N GLY A 162 -2.22 12.61 -1.80
CA GLY A 162 -3.10 12.54 -2.96
C GLY A 162 -2.54 11.68 -4.08
N LEU A 163 -1.27 11.86 -4.42
CA LEU A 163 -0.60 11.04 -5.44
C LEU A 163 -0.51 9.57 -4.99
N THR A 164 -0.20 9.32 -3.72
CA THR A 164 -0.16 7.95 -3.18
C THR A 164 -1.52 7.27 -3.27
N ALA A 165 -2.60 7.93 -2.83
CA ALA A 165 -3.97 7.42 -2.91
C ALA A 165 -4.40 7.19 -4.37
N PHE A 166 -4.10 8.13 -5.27
CA PHE A 166 -4.40 8.00 -6.69
C PHE A 166 -3.74 6.76 -7.30
N VAL A 167 -2.41 6.60 -7.13
CA VAL A 167 -1.68 5.46 -7.73
C VAL A 167 -2.14 4.14 -7.11
N ALA A 168 -2.36 4.09 -5.78
CA ALA A 168 -2.91 2.90 -5.13
C ALA A 168 -4.31 2.55 -5.65
N GLY A 169 -5.15 3.55 -5.90
CA GLY A 169 -6.47 3.37 -6.51
C GLY A 169 -6.39 2.79 -7.92
N VAL A 170 -5.52 3.34 -8.78
CA VAL A 170 -5.30 2.82 -10.14
C VAL A 170 -4.83 1.36 -10.12
N ILE A 171 -3.87 1.00 -9.26
CA ILE A 171 -3.41 -0.41 -9.11
C ILE A 171 -4.56 -1.31 -8.64
N THR A 172 -5.39 -0.83 -7.71
CA THR A 172 -6.53 -1.58 -7.20
C THR A 172 -7.55 -1.87 -8.30
N ILE A 173 -7.95 -0.85 -9.08
CA ILE A 173 -8.91 -1.04 -10.20
C ILE A 173 -8.33 -1.94 -11.29
N THR A 174 -7.04 -1.85 -11.56
CA THR A 174 -6.38 -2.64 -12.62
C THR A 174 -5.96 -4.03 -12.17
N THR A 175 -6.21 -4.43 -10.92
CA THR A 175 -5.89 -5.77 -10.38
C THR A 175 -6.39 -6.91 -11.27
N PRO A 176 -7.61 -6.91 -11.83
CA PRO A 176 -8.06 -7.96 -12.74
C PRO A 176 -7.20 -8.14 -14.00
N LEU A 177 -6.52 -7.09 -14.46
CA LEU A 177 -5.69 -7.13 -15.69
C LEU A 177 -4.39 -7.89 -15.48
N TRP A 178 -3.74 -7.74 -14.32
CA TRP A 178 -2.43 -8.35 -14.06
C TRP A 178 -2.50 -9.55 -13.12
N ALA A 179 -3.52 -9.64 -12.26
CA ALA A 179 -3.76 -10.81 -11.42
C ALA A 179 -4.69 -11.83 -12.08
N GLY A 180 -5.33 -11.52 -13.21
CA GLY A 180 -6.33 -12.39 -13.83
C GLY A 180 -5.77 -13.73 -14.33
N ALA A 181 -4.76 -13.70 -15.21
CA ALA A 181 -4.21 -14.93 -15.80
C ALA A 181 -3.71 -15.96 -14.78
N PRO A 182 -3.04 -15.57 -13.67
CA PRO A 182 -2.67 -16.50 -12.59
C PRO A 182 -3.82 -17.09 -11.78
N HIS A 183 -5.04 -16.56 -11.89
CA HIS A 183 -6.22 -16.96 -11.10
C HIS A 183 -7.35 -17.49 -11.98
N MET A 184 -7.01 -18.14 -13.09
CA MET A 184 -7.98 -18.85 -13.91
C MET A 184 -8.26 -20.23 -13.32
N LEU A 185 -9.54 -20.54 -13.11
CA LEU A 185 -10.01 -21.88 -12.76
C LEU A 185 -11.19 -22.23 -13.67
N ASP A 186 -11.08 -23.34 -14.41
CA ASP A 186 -12.11 -23.84 -15.33
C ASP A 186 -12.60 -22.79 -16.35
N GLY A 187 -11.70 -21.92 -16.82
CA GLY A 187 -12.02 -20.83 -17.76
C GLY A 187 -12.60 -19.57 -17.11
N TYR A 188 -12.78 -19.55 -15.78
CA TYR A 188 -13.25 -18.38 -15.03
C TYR A 188 -12.10 -17.68 -14.31
N ASN A 189 -12.06 -16.35 -14.39
CA ASN A 189 -11.13 -15.51 -13.64
C ASN A 189 -11.64 -15.31 -12.20
N LEU A 190 -10.98 -15.94 -11.23
CA LEU A 190 -11.36 -15.86 -9.82
C LEU A 190 -11.15 -14.46 -9.21
N VAL A 191 -10.34 -13.59 -9.83
CA VAL A 191 -10.22 -12.19 -9.39
C VAL A 191 -11.57 -11.46 -9.50
N ASN A 192 -12.46 -11.89 -10.40
CA ASN A 192 -13.77 -11.27 -10.57
C ASN A 192 -14.67 -11.45 -9.34
N VAL A 193 -14.38 -12.40 -8.45
CA VAL A 193 -15.07 -12.52 -7.15
C VAL A 193 -14.84 -11.26 -6.31
N LEU A 194 -13.70 -10.60 -6.46
CA LEU A 194 -13.36 -9.35 -5.81
C LEU A 194 -13.64 -8.11 -6.69
N GLN A 195 -14.33 -8.26 -7.83
CA GLN A 195 -14.52 -7.15 -8.78
C GLN A 195 -15.20 -5.95 -8.15
N VAL A 196 -16.30 -6.17 -7.42
CA VAL A 196 -17.06 -5.10 -6.76
C VAL A 196 -16.20 -4.37 -5.72
N PRO A 197 -15.58 -5.05 -4.71
CA PRO A 197 -14.75 -4.33 -3.74
C PRO A 197 -13.53 -3.65 -4.39
N LEU A 198 -12.87 -4.27 -5.37
CA LEU A 198 -11.75 -3.66 -6.10
C LEU A 198 -12.18 -2.38 -6.84
N THR A 199 -13.34 -2.41 -7.49
CA THR A 199 -13.89 -1.26 -8.23
C THR A 199 -14.28 -0.13 -7.27
N VAL A 200 -15.02 -0.44 -6.20
CA VAL A 200 -15.51 0.57 -5.24
C VAL A 200 -14.35 1.21 -4.48
N VAL A 201 -13.47 0.40 -3.89
CA VAL A 201 -12.31 0.91 -3.13
C VAL A 201 -11.35 1.63 -4.06
N GLY A 202 -11.08 1.06 -5.23
CA GLY A 202 -10.19 1.64 -6.22
C GLY A 202 -10.66 3.02 -6.70
N TRP A 203 -11.93 3.17 -7.09
CA TRP A 203 -12.48 4.49 -7.45
C TRP A 203 -12.52 5.46 -6.28
N GLY A 204 -12.86 4.99 -5.08
CA GLY A 204 -12.79 5.80 -3.87
C GLY A 204 -11.40 6.40 -3.65
N LEU A 205 -10.35 5.59 -3.80
CA LEU A 205 -8.96 6.03 -3.71
C LEU A 205 -8.55 6.99 -4.84
N VAL A 206 -8.96 6.72 -6.08
CA VAL A 206 -8.71 7.61 -7.22
C VAL A 206 -9.34 8.99 -7.00
N LEU A 207 -10.63 9.04 -6.64
CA LEU A 207 -11.36 10.29 -6.44
C LEU A 207 -10.84 11.07 -5.24
N ALA A 208 -10.53 10.38 -4.13
CA ALA A 208 -9.90 11.00 -2.97
C ALA A 208 -8.50 11.55 -3.30
N GLY A 209 -7.70 10.78 -4.05
CA GLY A 209 -6.37 11.17 -4.50
C GLY A 209 -6.40 12.42 -5.39
N LEU A 210 -7.27 12.44 -6.39
CA LEU A 210 -7.47 13.59 -7.28
C LEU A 210 -7.93 14.82 -6.49
N SER A 211 -8.86 14.65 -5.55
CA SER A 211 -9.35 15.73 -4.70
C SER A 211 -8.23 16.34 -3.86
N LEU A 212 -7.36 15.52 -3.26
CA LEU A 212 -6.19 15.99 -2.51
C LEU A 212 -5.15 16.70 -3.40
N LEU A 213 -4.99 16.27 -4.65
CA LEU A 213 -4.11 16.92 -5.62
C LEU A 213 -4.64 18.29 -6.06
N VAL A 214 -5.95 18.42 -6.26
CA VAL A 214 -6.61 19.71 -6.53
C VAL A 214 -6.45 20.65 -5.33
N LEU A 215 -6.65 20.16 -4.11
CA LEU A 215 -6.41 20.98 -2.92
C LEU A 215 -4.95 21.42 -2.81
N ALA A 216 -4.01 20.53 -3.13
CA ALA A 216 -2.60 20.85 -3.14
C ALA A 216 -2.25 21.94 -4.16
N SER A 217 -2.83 21.90 -5.38
CA SER A 217 -2.61 22.92 -6.41
C SER A 217 -3.21 24.27 -6.03
N LEU A 218 -4.29 24.29 -5.25
CA LEU A 218 -4.87 25.49 -4.65
C LEU A 218 -4.12 25.99 -3.39
N GLY A 219 -3.06 25.29 -2.97
CA GLY A 219 -2.30 25.63 -1.76
C GLY A 219 -3.06 25.38 -0.45
N VAL A 220 -4.15 24.62 -0.51
CA VAL A 220 -5.00 24.26 0.64
C VAL A 220 -4.54 22.92 1.21
N SER A 221 -4.23 22.89 2.50
CA SER A 221 -3.97 21.65 3.22
C SER A 221 -5.28 20.93 3.55
N GLY A 222 -5.25 19.59 3.60
CA GLY A 222 -6.43 18.81 4.01
C GLY A 222 -6.98 19.23 5.38
N GLU A 223 -6.12 19.70 6.30
CA GLU A 223 -6.54 20.20 7.61
C GLU A 223 -7.33 21.50 7.52
N GLN A 224 -6.93 22.42 6.65
CA GLN A 224 -7.68 23.66 6.39
C GLN A 224 -9.06 23.35 5.82
N MET A 225 -9.17 22.33 4.96
CA MET A 225 -10.47 21.89 4.44
C MET A 225 -11.33 21.26 5.53
N VAL A 226 -10.80 20.34 6.34
CA VAL A 226 -11.53 19.73 7.46
C VAL A 226 -11.98 20.79 8.46
N TRP A 227 -11.11 21.76 8.75
CA TRP A 227 -11.46 22.89 9.60
C TRP A 227 -12.57 23.76 9.00
N ALA A 228 -12.51 24.07 7.69
CA ALA A 228 -13.55 24.82 7.01
C ALA A 228 -14.91 24.09 6.98
N ILE A 229 -14.89 22.76 6.78
CA ILE A 229 -16.10 21.92 6.83
C ILE A 229 -16.66 21.91 8.25
N ARG A 230 -15.83 21.65 9.27
CA ARG A 230 -16.26 21.70 10.69
C ARG A 230 -16.86 23.04 11.06
N ARG A 231 -16.26 24.14 10.59
CA ARG A 231 -16.75 25.50 10.84
C ARG A 231 -18.13 25.76 10.21
N ARG A 232 -18.42 25.14 9.07
CA ARG A 232 -19.74 25.23 8.41
C ARG A 232 -20.77 24.29 9.03
N ALA A 233 -20.35 23.11 9.46
CA ALA A 233 -21.23 22.09 10.04
C ALA A 233 -21.63 22.40 11.49
N CYS A 234 -20.84 23.17 12.24
CA CYS A 234 -21.10 23.48 13.65
C CYS A 234 -20.82 24.96 13.97
N PRO A 235 -21.77 25.88 13.68
CA PRO A 235 -21.62 27.31 13.95
C PRO A 235 -21.40 27.64 15.43
N ALA A 236 -21.89 26.79 16.34
CA ALA A 236 -21.85 26.98 17.80
C ALA A 236 -20.42 27.08 18.38
N LEU A 237 -19.41 26.51 17.72
CA LEU A 237 -18.00 26.63 18.12
C LEU A 237 -17.38 28.00 17.82
N GLN A 238 -18.14 28.94 17.26
CA GLN A 238 -17.69 30.31 16.99
C GLN A 238 -17.91 31.28 18.16
N ALA A 239 -18.72 30.91 19.17
CA ALA A 239 -19.15 31.81 20.24
C ALA A 239 -18.20 31.89 21.47
N GLU A 240 -17.13 31.10 21.51
CA GLU A 240 -16.18 31.05 22.66
C GLU A 240 -14.80 31.67 22.35
N ARG A 241 -14.71 32.65 21.45
CA ARG A 241 -13.49 33.45 21.26
C ARG A 241 -13.77 34.94 21.21
#